data_AF-A0A5R8M0P4-F1
#
_entry.id   AF-A0A5R8M0P4-F1
#
_cell.length_a   1.000
_cell.length_b   1.000
_cell.length_c   1.000
_cell.angle_alpha   90.00
_cell.angle_beta   90.00
_cell.angle_gamma   90.00
#
_symmetry.space_group_name_H-M   'P 1'
#
loop_
_entity.id
_entity.type
_entity.pdbx_description
1 polymer ?
#
loop_
_entity_poly.entity_id
_entity_poly.type
_entity_poly.pdbx_seq_one_letter_code
_entity_poly.pdbx_strand_id
1 'polypeptide(L)'
;MLGKKKGIKESLKNYMENVTIDVFGYEKKVISNVQGYFQVQSKNYRLSKEDMIVEIGLQNKQCKARLITEIEMLYAIPTPELIDFFAGDGMATALGLQPIVEKRVSDYLQHLAIAHAIPPEKVNAKIQLQDNLVKVFLCHGEKHHSLIPLKTLIKQFKP
;
A
#
# COMPACT_ATOMS: atom_id res chain seq x y z
N MET A 1 42.53 12.77 10.13
CA MET A 1 41.39 13.58 9.67
C MET A 1 40.12 13.02 10.29
N LEU A 2 39.50 13.76 11.21
CA LEU A 2 38.31 13.34 11.97
C LEU A 2 37.09 13.34 11.04
N GLY A 3 36.66 12.15 10.62
CA GLY A 3 35.43 11.94 9.86
C GLY A 3 34.22 12.39 10.68
N LYS A 4 33.48 13.38 10.14
CA LYS A 4 32.28 13.99 10.73
C LYS A 4 31.30 12.92 11.23
N LYS A 5 31.03 12.90 12.54
CA LYS A 5 29.91 12.16 13.15
C LYS A 5 28.62 12.68 12.52
N LYS A 6 27.94 11.86 11.69
CA LYS A 6 26.55 12.10 11.26
C LYS A 6 25.74 12.32 12.53
N GLY A 7 25.20 13.53 12.67
CA GLY A 7 24.74 14.03 13.95
C GLY A 7 23.53 13.26 14.44
N ILE A 8 23.45 13.04 15.75
CA ILE A 8 22.26 12.55 16.48
C ILE A 8 20.97 13.23 15.98
N LYS A 9 21.08 14.48 15.51
CA LYS A 9 20.02 15.30 14.90
C LYS A 9 19.46 14.72 13.58
N GLU A 10 20.25 14.10 12.71
CA GLU A 10 19.78 13.43 11.50
C GLU A 10 19.07 12.11 11.83
N SER A 11 19.61 11.35 12.80
CA SER A 11 18.95 10.15 13.30
C SER A 11 17.62 10.46 14.00
N LEU A 12 17.56 11.55 14.79
CA LEU A 12 16.33 12.04 15.41
C LEU A 12 15.34 12.60 14.39
N LYS A 13 15.81 13.31 13.36
CA LYS A 13 14.93 13.80 12.29
C LYS A 13 14.32 12.65 11.49
N ASN A 14 15.12 11.65 11.12
CA ASN A 14 14.62 10.43 10.48
C ASN A 14 13.69 9.63 11.42
N TYR A 15 14.00 9.59 12.71
CA TYR A 15 13.13 8.96 13.71
C TYR A 15 11.81 9.72 13.88
N MET A 16 11.83 11.05 13.89
CA MET A 16 10.64 11.91 14.00
C MET A 16 9.83 11.97 12.69
N GLU A 17 10.47 11.87 11.52
CA GLU A 17 9.79 11.70 10.23
C GLU A 17 9.13 10.31 10.14
N ASN A 18 9.72 9.29 10.79
CA ASN A 18 9.09 7.98 10.94
C ASN A 18 7.99 7.96 12.01
N VAL A 19 8.18 8.67 13.12
CA VAL A 19 7.18 8.98 14.16
C VAL A 19 6.38 10.22 13.74
N THR A 20 5.80 10.19 12.55
CA THR A 20 4.65 11.05 12.30
C THR A 20 3.53 10.44 13.13
N ILE A 21 3.34 10.97 14.34
CA ILE A 21 2.21 10.64 15.21
C ILE A 21 0.96 10.67 14.31
N ASP A 22 0.14 9.62 14.37
CA ASP A 22 -1.16 9.58 13.69
C ASP A 22 -2.09 10.60 14.37
N VAL A 23 -1.86 11.90 14.11
CA VAL A 23 -2.51 13.04 14.80
C VAL A 23 -4.04 13.00 14.63
N PHE A 24 -4.56 12.16 13.73
CA PHE A 24 -5.99 12.07 13.42
C PHE A 24 -6.57 10.65 13.41
N GLY A 25 -5.83 9.63 13.87
CA GLY A 25 -6.33 8.24 13.91
C GLY A 25 -6.63 7.63 12.53
N TYR A 26 -6.16 8.26 11.45
CA TYR A 26 -6.50 7.87 10.09
C TYR A 26 -5.80 6.58 9.70
N GLU A 27 -4.53 6.41 10.08
CA GLU A 27 -3.80 5.17 9.83
C GLU A 27 -4.44 4.00 10.59
N LYS A 28 -4.88 4.22 11.83
CA LYS A 28 -5.67 3.23 12.58
C LYS A 28 -6.98 2.85 11.88
N LYS A 29 -7.71 3.83 11.33
CA LYS A 29 -8.94 3.59 10.57
C LYS A 29 -8.66 2.74 9.32
N VAL A 30 -7.61 3.08 8.56
CA VAL A 30 -7.20 2.28 7.40
C VAL A 30 -6.83 0.87 7.80
N ILE A 31 -6.06 0.68 8.87
CA ILE A 31 -5.73 -0.68 9.37
C ILE A 31 -7.00 -1.47 9.66
N SER A 32 -7.98 -0.86 10.33
CA SER A 32 -9.27 -1.51 10.61
C SER A 32 -10.04 -1.85 9.32
N ASN A 33 -10.04 -0.97 8.33
CA ASN A 33 -10.67 -1.21 7.04
C ASN A 33 -9.99 -2.37 6.30
N VAL A 34 -8.65 -2.39 6.29
CA VAL A 34 -7.86 -3.47 5.68
C VAL A 34 -8.18 -4.80 6.34
N GLN A 35 -8.12 -4.86 7.67
CA GLN A 35 -8.45 -6.08 8.42
C GLN A 35 -9.90 -6.53 8.18
N GLY A 36 -10.84 -5.58 8.14
CA GLY A 36 -12.25 -5.84 7.83
C GLY A 36 -12.45 -6.43 6.43
N TYR A 37 -11.78 -5.86 5.43
CA TYR A 37 -11.80 -6.36 4.06
C TYR A 37 -11.31 -7.80 3.97
N PHE A 38 -10.13 -8.09 4.53
CA PHE A 38 -9.60 -9.46 4.57
C PHE A 38 -10.51 -10.40 5.36
N GLN A 39 -11.19 -9.93 6.41
CA GLN A 39 -12.19 -10.72 7.13
C GLN A 39 -13.42 -11.05 6.29
N VAL A 40 -13.87 -10.14 5.42
CA VAL A 40 -14.98 -10.42 4.49
C VAL A 40 -14.51 -11.39 3.42
N GLN A 41 -13.37 -11.14 2.78
CA GLN A 41 -12.89 -11.97 1.67
C GLN A 41 -12.48 -13.38 2.13
N SER A 42 -11.93 -13.54 3.34
CA SER A 42 -11.65 -14.88 3.92
C SER A 42 -12.90 -15.74 4.00
N LYS A 43 -14.04 -15.14 4.35
CA LYS A 43 -15.32 -15.86 4.39
C LYS A 43 -15.83 -16.19 2.99
N ASN A 44 -15.70 -15.25 2.04
CA ASN A 44 -16.14 -15.43 0.65
C ASN A 44 -15.37 -16.56 -0.05
N TYR A 45 -14.05 -16.60 0.11
CA TYR A 45 -13.18 -17.57 -0.55
C TYR A 45 -12.84 -18.79 0.31
N ARG A 46 -13.26 -18.83 1.58
CA ARG A 46 -12.94 -19.89 2.55
C ARG A 46 -11.42 -20.07 2.74
N LEU A 47 -10.69 -18.97 2.80
CA LEU A 47 -9.24 -18.92 2.99
C LEU A 47 -8.88 -18.24 4.30
N SER A 48 -7.68 -18.51 4.84
CA SER A 48 -7.13 -17.71 5.93
C SER A 48 -6.84 -16.28 5.43
N LYS A 49 -6.90 -15.32 6.35
CA LYS A 49 -6.57 -13.91 6.06
C LYS A 49 -5.12 -13.75 5.62
N GLU A 50 -4.26 -14.55 6.22
CA GLU A 50 -2.81 -14.55 6.04
C GLU A 50 -2.43 -15.11 4.64
N ASP A 51 -3.29 -15.94 4.04
CA ASP A 51 -3.07 -16.50 2.69
C ASP A 51 -3.46 -15.55 1.55
N MET A 52 -4.17 -14.46 1.87
CA MET A 52 -4.62 -13.48 0.89
C MET A 52 -3.65 -12.32 0.78
N ILE A 53 -3.62 -11.72 -0.42
CA ILE A 53 -2.73 -10.62 -0.75
C ILE A 53 -3.52 -9.63 -1.60
N VAL A 54 -3.54 -8.37 -1.20
CA VAL A 54 -3.96 -7.28 -2.10
C VAL A 54 -2.71 -6.78 -2.81
N GLU A 55 -2.64 -7.01 -4.12
CA GLU A 55 -1.55 -6.52 -4.96
C GLU A 55 -2.01 -5.29 -5.74
N ILE A 56 -1.19 -4.24 -5.74
CA ILE A 56 -1.38 -3.02 -6.52
C ILE A 56 -0.16 -2.84 -7.42
N GLY A 57 -0.35 -2.87 -8.73
CA GLY A 57 0.72 -2.80 -9.71
C GLY A 57 0.41 -1.87 -10.88
N LEU A 58 1.37 -1.75 -11.80
CA LEU A 58 1.22 -0.98 -13.03
C LEU A 58 1.02 -1.92 -14.22
N GLN A 59 -0.07 -1.73 -14.96
CA GLN A 59 -0.30 -2.38 -16.25
C GLN A 59 -0.59 -1.30 -17.28
N ASN A 60 0.21 -1.24 -18.36
CA ASN A 60 0.10 -0.19 -19.39
C ASN A 60 0.09 1.23 -18.80
N LYS A 61 0.93 1.48 -17.79
CA LYS A 61 1.00 2.75 -17.03
C LYS A 61 -0.25 3.13 -16.22
N GLN A 62 -1.19 2.21 -16.07
CA GLN A 62 -2.36 2.38 -15.21
C GLN A 62 -2.23 1.54 -13.96
N CYS A 63 -2.65 2.10 -12.82
CA CYS A 63 -2.82 1.36 -11.59
C CYS A 63 -3.87 0.26 -11.77
N LYS A 64 -3.53 -0.97 -11.40
CA LYS A 64 -4.44 -2.11 -11.29
C LYS A 64 -4.26 -2.74 -9.92
N ALA A 65 -5.37 -3.15 -9.33
CA ALA A 65 -5.36 -3.87 -8.07
C ALA A 65 -6.05 -5.22 -8.21
N ARG A 66 -5.56 -6.21 -7.49
CA ARG A 66 -6.09 -7.56 -7.48
C ARG A 66 -5.94 -8.20 -6.11
N LEU A 67 -6.94 -9.00 -5.74
CA LEU A 67 -6.85 -9.94 -4.63
C LEU A 67 -6.30 -11.24 -5.20
N ILE A 68 -5.21 -11.71 -4.63
CA ILE A 68 -4.51 -12.93 -5.04
C ILE A 68 -4.18 -13.79 -3.83
N THR A 69 -3.85 -15.04 -4.09
CA THR A 69 -3.05 -15.90 -3.22
C THR A 69 -1.66 -16.05 -3.81
N GLU A 70 -0.80 -16.86 -3.20
CA GLU A 70 0.51 -17.22 -3.78
C GLU A 70 0.39 -18.02 -5.10
N ILE A 71 -0.79 -18.61 -5.40
CA ILE A 71 -0.96 -19.52 -6.54
C ILE A 71 -1.91 -18.99 -7.61
N GLU A 72 -2.87 -18.14 -7.25
CA GLU A 72 -3.90 -17.71 -8.19
C GLU A 72 -4.45 -16.31 -7.90
N MET A 73 -5.08 -15.74 -8.93
CA MET A 73 -5.84 -14.51 -8.79
C MET A 73 -7.28 -14.85 -8.40
N LEU A 74 -7.77 -14.23 -7.32
CA LEU A 74 -9.12 -14.40 -6.83
C LEU A 74 -10.08 -13.37 -7.43
N TYR A 75 -9.65 -12.10 -7.50
CA TYR A 75 -10.54 -11.01 -7.87
C TYR A 75 -9.77 -9.78 -8.38
N ALA A 76 -10.31 -9.08 -9.38
CA ALA A 76 -9.81 -7.79 -9.82
C ALA A 76 -10.48 -6.70 -8.98
N ILE A 77 -9.71 -5.96 -8.18
CA ILE A 77 -10.23 -4.92 -7.27
C ILE A 77 -10.42 -3.63 -8.08
N PRO A 78 -11.67 -3.15 -8.26
CA PRO A 78 -11.91 -1.87 -8.92
C PRO A 78 -11.33 -0.71 -8.11
N THR A 79 -10.87 0.34 -8.77
CA THR A 79 -10.36 1.55 -8.08
C THR A 79 -11.34 2.10 -7.03
N PRO A 80 -12.67 2.16 -7.26
CA PRO A 80 -13.63 2.57 -6.23
C PRO A 80 -13.51 1.75 -4.93
N GLU A 81 -13.43 0.42 -5.03
CA GLU A 81 -13.28 -0.47 -3.89
C GLU A 81 -11.94 -0.25 -3.18
N LEU A 82 -10.88 -0.01 -3.95
CA LEU A 82 -9.56 0.33 -3.41
C LEU A 82 -9.56 1.69 -2.68
N ILE A 83 -10.33 2.66 -3.17
CA ILE A 83 -10.50 3.96 -2.51
C ILE A 83 -11.25 3.79 -1.20
N ASP A 84 -12.36 3.05 -1.18
CA ASP A 84 -13.11 2.82 0.05
C ASP A 84 -12.26 2.06 1.09
N PHE A 85 -11.45 1.10 0.63
CA PHE A 85 -10.48 0.38 1.44
C PHE A 85 -9.48 1.32 2.16
N PHE A 86 -8.95 2.36 1.50
CA PHE A 86 -7.95 3.28 2.06
C PHE A 86 -8.51 4.60 2.61
N ALA A 87 -9.67 5.05 2.16
CA ALA A 87 -10.27 6.34 2.51
C ALA A 87 -11.54 6.22 3.36
N GLY A 88 -12.13 5.02 3.40
CA GLY A 88 -13.39 4.72 4.07
C GLY A 88 -14.57 4.61 3.10
N ASP A 89 -15.58 3.84 3.49
CA ASP A 89 -16.76 3.54 2.67
C ASP A 89 -17.44 4.80 2.12
N GLY A 90 -17.80 4.76 0.83
CA GLY A 90 -18.51 5.83 0.14
C GLY A 90 -17.60 6.96 -0.36
N MET A 91 -16.31 6.98 0.00
CA MET A 91 -15.38 7.99 -0.49
C MET A 91 -15.13 7.88 -1.99
N ALA A 92 -15.28 6.70 -2.58
CA ALA A 92 -15.19 6.52 -4.03
C ALA A 92 -16.22 7.37 -4.81
N THR A 93 -17.35 7.73 -4.18
CA THR A 93 -18.38 8.59 -4.79
C THR A 93 -18.04 10.08 -4.75
N ALA A 94 -16.96 10.46 -4.07
CA ALA A 94 -16.50 11.85 -4.05
C ALA A 94 -16.07 12.27 -5.46
N LEU A 95 -16.68 13.35 -5.96
CA LEU A 95 -16.50 13.82 -7.33
C LEU A 95 -15.02 14.06 -7.64
N GLY A 96 -14.51 13.38 -8.67
CA GLY A 96 -13.14 13.56 -9.16
C GLY A 96 -12.04 12.85 -8.34
N LEU A 97 -12.37 12.17 -7.25
CA LEU A 97 -11.35 11.49 -6.42
C LEU A 97 -10.70 10.32 -7.15
N GLN A 98 -11.50 9.51 -7.86
CA GLN A 98 -10.99 8.33 -8.55
C GLN A 98 -9.83 8.60 -9.53
N PRO A 99 -9.96 9.50 -10.53
CA PRO A 99 -8.86 9.77 -11.46
C PRO A 99 -7.64 10.39 -10.77
N ILE A 100 -7.84 11.15 -9.68
CA ILE A 100 -6.74 11.72 -8.90
C ILE A 100 -5.96 10.62 -8.19
N VAL A 101 -6.66 9.67 -7.55
CA VAL A 101 -6.05 8.53 -6.86
C VAL A 101 -5.33 7.62 -7.86
N GLU A 102 -5.95 7.29 -8.99
CA GLU A 102 -5.31 6.46 -10.02
C GLU A 102 -3.98 7.06 -10.48
N LYS A 103 -3.96 8.38 -10.73
CA LYS A 103 -2.73 9.08 -11.09
C LYS A 103 -1.71 9.07 -9.95
N ARG A 104 -2.10 9.46 -8.73
CA ARG A 104 -1.18 9.53 -7.57
C ARG A 104 -0.54 8.18 -7.26
N VAL A 105 -1.34 7.11 -7.27
CA VAL A 105 -0.84 5.74 -7.04
C VAL A 105 0.09 5.33 -8.18
N SER A 106 -0.25 5.64 -9.44
CA SER A 106 0.59 5.31 -10.58
C SER A 106 1.94 6.02 -10.54
N ASP A 107 1.94 7.34 -10.30
CA ASP A 107 3.14 8.16 -10.15
C ASP A 107 4.00 7.67 -8.97
N TYR A 108 3.37 7.30 -7.85
CA TYR A 108 4.06 6.76 -6.68
C TYR A 108 4.75 5.44 -6.97
N LEU A 109 4.06 4.47 -7.58
CA LEU A 109 4.65 3.19 -7.97
C LEU A 109 5.77 3.37 -9.00
N GLN A 110 5.61 4.29 -9.95
CA GLN A 110 6.66 4.61 -10.92
C GLN A 110 7.89 5.22 -10.25
N HIS A 111 7.71 6.12 -9.28
CA HIS A 111 8.82 6.66 -8.49
C HIS A 111 9.54 5.58 -7.69
N LEU A 112 8.80 4.66 -7.06
CA LEU A 112 9.41 3.52 -6.36
C LEU A 112 10.18 2.61 -7.33
N ALA A 113 9.63 2.33 -8.51
CA ALA A 113 10.29 1.53 -9.53
C ALA A 113 11.64 2.12 -9.92
N ILE A 114 11.68 3.43 -10.21
CA ILE A 114 12.91 4.16 -10.55
C ILE A 114 13.91 4.13 -9.37
N ALA A 115 13.45 4.45 -8.16
CA ALA A 115 14.31 4.51 -6.97
C ALA A 115 14.96 3.17 -6.63
N HIS A 116 14.30 2.05 -6.96
CA HIS A 116 14.77 0.70 -6.70
C HIS A 116 15.29 -0.04 -7.94
N ALA A 117 15.44 0.65 -9.07
CA ALA A 117 15.86 0.07 -10.35
C ALA A 117 15.02 -1.15 -10.79
N ILE A 118 13.72 -1.13 -10.51
CA ILE A 118 12.75 -2.14 -10.94
C ILE A 118 12.08 -1.63 -12.23
N PRO A 119 11.90 -2.48 -13.26
CA PRO A 119 11.10 -2.10 -14.42
C PRO A 119 9.67 -1.71 -13.99
N PRO A 120 9.13 -0.55 -14.42
CA PRO A 120 7.82 -0.07 -13.95
C PRO A 120 6.67 -1.08 -14.13
N GLU A 121 6.71 -1.89 -15.18
CA GLU A 121 5.71 -2.93 -15.45
C GLU A 121 5.80 -4.15 -14.53
N LYS A 122 6.86 -4.26 -13.72
CA LYS A 122 7.07 -5.35 -12.77
C LYS A 122 7.07 -4.89 -11.32
N VAL A 123 6.86 -3.60 -11.08
CA VAL A 123 6.72 -3.06 -9.72
C VAL A 123 5.31 -3.35 -9.20
N ASN A 124 5.22 -3.82 -7.97
CA ASN A 124 3.95 -3.91 -7.28
C ASN A 124 4.12 -3.67 -5.78
N ALA A 125 3.04 -3.23 -5.14
CA ALA A 125 2.89 -3.19 -3.71
C ALA A 125 1.96 -4.34 -3.29
N LYS A 126 2.46 -5.27 -2.48
CA LYS A 126 1.68 -6.36 -1.89
C LYS A 126 1.32 -6.01 -0.45
N ILE A 127 0.03 -5.97 -0.14
CA ILE A 127 -0.50 -5.74 1.20
C ILE A 127 -0.95 -7.08 1.76
N GLN A 128 -0.45 -7.43 2.93
CA GLN A 128 -0.67 -8.71 3.59
C GLN A 128 -0.98 -8.51 5.07
N LEU A 129 -1.70 -9.46 5.66
CA LEU A 129 -1.83 -9.59 7.10
C LEU A 129 -0.82 -10.63 7.59
N GLN A 130 0.07 -10.23 8.50
CA GLN A 130 1.00 -11.12 9.18
C GLN A 130 0.93 -10.84 10.68
N ASP A 131 0.59 -11.85 11.47
CA ASP A 131 0.38 -11.71 12.93
C ASP A 131 -0.63 -10.61 13.28
N ASN A 132 -1.74 -10.53 12.52
CA ASN A 132 -2.74 -9.44 12.56
C ASN A 132 -2.22 -8.03 12.25
N LEU A 133 -0.95 -7.87 11.83
CA LEU A 133 -0.40 -6.58 11.40
C LEU A 133 -0.50 -6.43 9.89
N VAL A 134 -0.93 -5.25 9.45
CA VAL A 134 -0.90 -4.88 8.03
C VAL A 134 0.53 -4.58 7.63
N LYS A 135 1.07 -5.36 6.69
CA LYS A 135 2.38 -5.14 6.09
C LYS A 135 2.24 -4.83 4.62
N VAL A 136 3.06 -3.90 4.14
CA VAL A 136 3.10 -3.52 2.73
C VAL A 136 4.50 -3.77 2.21
N PHE A 137 4.62 -4.62 1.21
CA PHE A 137 5.87 -4.99 0.57
C PHE A 137 5.94 -4.37 -0.81
N LEU A 138 7.02 -3.66 -1.10
CA LEU A 138 7.44 -3.42 -2.47
C LEU A 138 8.01 -4.72 -3.03
N CYS A 139 7.53 -5.16 -4.18
CA CYS A 139 8.04 -6.37 -4.83
C CYS A 139 8.42 -6.09 -6.29
N HIS A 140 9.30 -6.97 -6.78
CA HIS A 140 9.63 -7.11 -8.20
C HIS A 140 9.07 -8.45 -8.67
N GLY A 141 7.90 -8.42 -9.32
CA GLY A 141 7.11 -9.62 -9.58
C GLY A 141 6.76 -10.34 -8.28
N GLU A 142 7.15 -11.61 -8.15
CA GLU A 142 6.92 -12.42 -6.95
C GLU A 142 7.94 -12.19 -5.82
N LYS A 143 9.04 -11.46 -6.07
CA LYS A 143 10.11 -11.31 -5.08
C LYS A 143 9.91 -10.09 -4.21
N HIS A 144 9.84 -10.30 -2.89
CA HIS A 144 9.90 -9.21 -1.91
C HIS A 144 11.21 -8.43 -2.07
N HIS A 145 11.09 -7.12 -2.24
CA HIS A 145 12.22 -6.21 -2.33
C HIS A 145 12.45 -5.51 -0.98
N SER A 146 11.42 -4.86 -0.44
CA SER A 146 11.52 -4.11 0.82
C SER A 146 10.15 -3.83 1.43
N LEU A 147 10.10 -3.65 2.75
CA LEU A 147 8.90 -3.15 3.43
C LEU A 147 8.73 -1.65 3.15
N ILE A 148 7.51 -1.21 2.80
CA ILE A 148 7.15 0.20 2.72
C ILE A 148 6.19 0.57 3.86
N PRO A 149 6.33 1.76 4.48
CA PRO A 149 5.41 2.18 5.54
C PRO A 149 3.98 2.32 4.98
N LEU A 150 2.99 1.72 5.63
CA LEU A 150 1.58 1.82 5.19
C LEU A 150 1.14 3.28 4.98
N LYS A 151 1.57 4.19 5.86
CA LYS A 151 1.34 5.63 5.73
C LYS A 151 1.76 6.26 4.39
N THR A 152 2.76 5.72 3.68
CA THR A 152 3.18 6.28 2.38
C THR A 152 2.21 5.92 1.26
N LEU A 153 1.63 4.71 1.33
CA LEU A 153 0.57 4.28 0.43
C LEU A 153 -0.73 5.03 0.73
N ILE A 154 -1.12 5.12 2.01
CA ILE A 154 -2.30 5.87 2.47
C ILE A 154 -2.36 7.30 1.90
N LYS A 155 -1.21 8.01 1.86
CA LYS A 155 -1.16 9.39 1.33
C LYS A 155 -1.66 9.52 -0.10
N GLN A 156 -1.58 8.46 -0.90
CA GLN A 156 -2.01 8.49 -2.31
C GLN A 156 -3.53 8.43 -2.46
N PHE A 157 -4.23 7.95 -1.42
CA PHE A 157 -5.69 7.77 -1.38
C PHE A 157 -6.42 8.87 -0.62
N LYS A 158 -5.69 9.84 -0.04
CA LYS A 158 -6.32 10.95 0.67
C LYS A 158 -7.08 11.86 -0.31
N PRO A 159 -8.28 12.33 0.05
CA PRO A 159 -8.99 13.38 -0.69
C PRO A 159 -8.10 14.62 -0.88
#